data_AF-A7SRG5-F1
#
_entry.id   AF-A7SRG5-F1
#
_cell.length_a   1.000
_cell.length_b   1.000
_cell.length_c   1.000
_cell.angle_alpha   90.00
_cell.angle_beta   90.00
_cell.angle_gamma   90.00
#
_symmetry.space_group_name_H-M   'P 1'
#
loop_
_entity.id
_entity.type
_entity.pdbx_description
1 polymer ?
#
loop_
_entity_poly.entity_id
_entity_poly.type
_entity_poly.pdbx_seq_one_letter_code
_entity_poly.pdbx_strand_id
1 'polypeptide(L)' 'MGGSTLEAMANAVENSAVVLMCASRKYKDSVNYRSEAEYAYTQKKPIVPLMMENGYKPDGWLGMIMGSKLYFNFA' A
#
# COMPACT_ATOMS: atom_id res chain seq x y z
N MET A 1 -8.98 7.32 25.21
CA MET A 1 -8.57 7.33 23.79
C MET A 1 -8.18 5.90 23.43
N GLY A 2 -9.08 5.15 22.82
CA GLY A 2 -8.87 3.73 22.49
C GLY A 2 -9.59 3.39 21.19
N GLY A 3 -9.30 4.16 20.15
CA GLY A 3 -9.72 3.77 18.81
C GLY A 3 -8.95 2.50 18.41
N SER A 4 -9.64 1.56 17.78
CA SER A 4 -8.99 0.34 17.31
C SER A 4 -7.89 0.70 16.30
N THR A 5 -6.81 -0.09 16.21
CA THR A 5 -5.73 0.14 15.23
C THR A 5 -6.28 0.35 13.81
N LEU A 6 -7.38 -0.33 13.47
CA LEU A 6 -8.05 -0.23 12.19
C LEU A 6 -8.71 1.15 11.96
N GLU A 7 -9.34 1.74 12.97
CA GLU A 7 -9.91 3.09 12.88
C GLU A 7 -8.81 4.14 12.68
N ALA A 8 -7.68 4.00 13.37
CA ALA A 8 -6.55 4.89 13.18
C ALA A 8 -5.96 4.78 11.76
N MET A 9 -5.84 3.57 11.22
CA MET A 9 -5.39 3.32 9.84
C MET A 9 -6.38 3.89 8.81
N ALA A 10 -7.68 3.67 9.01
CA ALA A 10 -8.72 4.22 8.13
C ALA A 10 -8.66 5.74 8.11
N ASN A 11 -8.63 6.38 9.28
CA ASN A 11 -8.54 7.82 9.42
C ASN A 11 -7.27 8.39 8.74
N ALA A 12 -6.13 7.69 8.85
CA ALA A 12 -4.89 8.08 8.19
C ALA A 12 -5.01 8.04 6.66
N VAL A 13 -5.60 6.98 6.10
CA VAL A 13 -5.84 6.86 4.66
C VAL A 13 -6.81 7.93 4.17
N GLU A 14 -7.95 8.11 4.85
CA GLU A 14 -9.00 9.07 4.48
C GLU A 14 -8.49 10.52 4.46
N ASN A 15 -7.63 10.89 5.40
CA ASN A 15 -7.08 12.25 5.50
C ASN A 15 -5.75 12.43 4.75
N SER A 16 -5.18 11.37 4.17
CA SER A 16 -3.98 11.48 3.36
C SER A 16 -4.24 12.17 2.02
N ALA A 17 -3.29 13.00 1.59
CA ALA A 17 -3.26 13.56 0.24
C ALA A 17 -2.72 12.55 -0.79
N VAL A 18 -1.77 11.70 -0.36
CA VAL A 18 -1.11 10.68 -1.17
C VAL A 18 -0.70 9.52 -0.27
N VAL A 19 -0.71 8.30 -0.82
CA VAL A 19 -0.22 7.09 -0.14
C VAL A 19 1.03 6.60 -0.83
N LEU A 20 2.14 6.57 -0.10
CA LEU A 20 3.39 5.98 -0.55
C LEU A 20 3.38 4.48 -0.22
N MET A 21 3.44 3.64 -1.24
CA MET A 21 3.36 2.19 -1.08
C MET A 21 4.75 1.56 -1.27
N CYS A 22 5.42 1.32 -0.15
CA CYS A 22 6.75 0.70 -0.09
C CYS A 22 6.69 -0.82 -0.33
N ALA A 23 6.54 -1.22 -1.59
CA ALA A 23 6.37 -2.60 -2.02
C ALA A 23 7.65 -3.43 -1.82
N SER A 24 7.51 -4.58 -1.14
CA SER A 24 8.53 -5.61 -0.92
C SER A 24 7.84 -6.95 -0.62
N ARG A 25 8.58 -8.06 -0.53
CA ARG A 25 7.99 -9.35 -0.11
C ARG A 25 7.34 -9.26 1.27
N LYS A 26 8.05 -8.69 2.23
CA LYS A 26 7.54 -8.51 3.61
C LYS A 26 6.29 -7.63 3.66
N TYR A 27 6.22 -6.62 2.79
CA TYR A 27 5.02 -5.79 2.68
C TYR A 27 3.82 -6.62 2.22
N LYS A 28 4.01 -7.49 1.21
CA LYS A 28 2.96 -8.37 0.68
C LYS A 28 2.40 -9.36 1.72
N ASP A 29 3.24 -9.83 2.63
CA ASP A 29 2.88 -10.88 3.59
C ASP A 29 2.15 -10.35 4.85
N SER A 30 2.12 -9.04 5.05
CA SER A 30 1.46 -8.42 6.20
C SER A 30 -0.02 -8.12 5.94
N VAL A 31 -0.88 -8.62 6.84
CA VAL A 31 -2.33 -8.37 6.79
C VAL A 31 -2.63 -6.87 6.95
N ASN A 32 -1.94 -6.18 7.86
CA ASN A 32 -2.19 -4.77 8.12
C ASN A 32 -1.88 -3.89 6.90
N TYR A 33 -0.73 -4.13 6.25
CA TYR A 33 -0.34 -3.37 5.06
C TYR A 33 -1.23 -3.66 3.87
N ARG A 34 -1.69 -4.91 3.74
CA ARG A 34 -2.70 -5.27 2.75
C ARG A 34 -3.99 -4.48 2.97
N SER A 35 -4.50 -4.44 4.20
CA SER A 35 -5.72 -3.70 4.52
C SER A 35 -5.60 -2.20 4.22
N GLU A 36 -4.46 -1.57 4.54
CA GLU A 36 -4.20 -0.16 4.18
C GLU A 36 -4.16 0.05 2.67
N ALA A 37 -3.45 -0.82 1.95
CA ALA A 37 -3.32 -0.74 0.50
C ALA A 37 -4.66 -0.91 -0.22
N GLU A 38 -5.44 -1.92 0.16
CA GLU A 38 -6.76 -2.20 -0.42
C GLU A 38 -7.74 -1.06 -0.10
N TYR A 39 -7.67 -0.52 1.12
CA TYR A 39 -8.53 0.60 1.51
C TYR A 39 -8.16 1.89 0.77
N ALA A 40 -6.87 2.23 0.67
CA ALA A 40 -6.40 3.37 -0.12
C ALA A 40 -6.80 3.23 -1.60
N TYR A 41 -6.71 2.02 -2.15
CA TYR A 41 -7.13 1.72 -3.52
C TYR A 41 -8.65 1.91 -3.69
N THR A 42 -9.45 1.41 -2.74
CA THR A 42 -10.92 1.53 -2.74
C THR A 42 -11.37 2.99 -2.62
N GLN A 43 -10.70 3.76 -1.77
CA GLN A 43 -10.91 5.21 -1.61
C GLN A 43 -10.36 6.03 -2.80
N LYS A 44 -9.80 5.37 -3.83
CA LYS A 44 -9.21 6.00 -5.02
C LYS A 44 -8.14 7.03 -4.66
N LYS A 45 -7.40 6.81 -3.56
CA LYS A 45 -6.32 7.70 -3.17
C LYS A 45 -5.21 7.68 -4.23
N PRO A 46 -4.52 8.80 -4.47
CA PRO A 46 -3.29 8.79 -5.24
C PRO A 46 -2.28 7.87 -4.56
N ILE A 47 -1.94 6.76 -5.20
CA ILE A 47 -0.96 5.79 -4.71
C ILE A 47 0.29 5.92 -5.57
N VAL A 48 1.43 6.16 -4.91
CA VAL A 48 2.76 6.17 -5.52
C VAL A 48 3.49 4.90 -5.07
N PRO A 49 3.63 3.89 -5.93
CA PRO A 49 4.36 2.67 -5.59
C PRO A 49 5.87 2.92 -5.60
N LEU A 50 6.53 2.43 -4.56
CA LEU A 50 7.98 2.45 -4.37
C LEU A 50 8.45 0.99 -4.28
N MET A 51 9.26 0.54 -5.23
CA MET A 51 9.87 -0.79 -5.19
C MET A 51 11.06 -0.77 -4.25
N MET A 52 10.97 -1.48 -3.14
CA MET A 52 11.98 -1.46 -2.07
C MET A 52 12.89 -2.70 -2.08
N GLU A 53 12.70 -3.61 -3.03
CA GLU A 53 13.42 -4.87 -3.09
C GLU A 53 13.82 -5.24 -4.52
N ASN A 54 15.11 -5.55 -4.72
CA ASN A 54 15.67 -5.76 -6.05
C ASN A 54 15.25 -7.15 -6.58
N GLY A 55 14.87 -7.21 -7.85
CA GLY A 55 14.35 -8.41 -8.49
C GLY A 55 13.00 -8.89 -7.96
N TYR A 56 12.36 -8.13 -7.05
CA TYR A 56 11.02 -8.46 -6.59
C TYR A 56 9.98 -8.09 -7.65
N LYS A 57 9.10 -9.04 -7.95
CA LYS A 57 7.98 -8.85 -8.87
C LYS A 57 6.67 -8.98 -8.09
N PRO A 58 5.93 -7.89 -7.90
CA PRO A 58 4.61 -7.95 -7.26
C PRO A 58 3.64 -8.85 -8.04
N ASP A 59 2.87 -9.62 -7.30
CA ASP A 59 1.93 -10.62 -7.79
C ASP A 59 0.70 -10.68 -6.87
N GLY A 60 -0.34 -11.42 -7.28
CA GLY A 60 -1.59 -11.53 -6.54
C GLY A 60 -2.23 -10.17 -6.27
N TRP A 61 -2.64 -9.93 -5.02
CA TRP A 61 -3.31 -8.69 -4.61
C TRP A 61 -2.45 -7.44 -4.85
N LEU A 62 -1.16 -7.51 -4.53
CA LEU A 62 -0.24 -6.38 -4.70
C LEU A 62 0.03 -6.12 -6.18
N GLY A 63 0.17 -7.20 -6.96
CA GLY A 63 0.26 -7.13 -8.41
C GLY A 63 -0.97 -6.48 -9.07
N MET A 64 -2.18 -6.74 -8.57
CA MET A 64 -3.40 -6.09 -9.08
C MET A 64 -3.42 -4.58 -8.80
N ILE A 65 -3.00 -4.15 -7.61
CA ILE A 65 -2.95 -2.72 -7.25
C ILE A 65 -1.85 -1.99 -8.04
N MET A 66 -0.72 -2.67 -8.29
CA MET A 66 0.45 -2.10 -8.96
C MET A 66 0.43 -2.23 -10.49
N GLY A 67 -0.32 -3.18 -11.06
CA GLY A 67 -0.18 -3.65 -12.44
C GLY A 67 -0.42 -2.59 -13.53
N SER A 68 -1.04 -1.45 -13.18
CA SER A 68 -1.28 -0.32 -14.10
C SER A 68 -0.51 0.96 -13.70
N LYS A 69 0.30 0.92 -12.64
CA LYS A 69 0.97 2.09 -12.08
C LYS A 69 2.46 2.09 -12.42
N LEU A 70 2.96 3.27 -12.81
CA LEU A 70 4.41 3.54 -12.77
C LEU A 70 4.87 3.45 -11.32
N TYR A 71 6.06 2.91 -11.11
CA TYR A 71 6.68 2.81 -9.78
C TYR A 71 8.09 3.37 -9.81
N PHE A 72 8.55 3.85 -8.66
CA PHE A 72 9.94 4.25 -8.47
C PHE A 72 10.74 3.07 -7.93
N ASN A 73 11.91 2.80 -8.50
CA ASN A 73 12.81 1.77 -8.00
C ASN A 73 13.78 2.37 -6.97
N PHE A 74 13.74 1.87 -5.74
CA PHE A 74 14.60 2.26 -4.61
C PHE A 74 15.53 1.13 -4.14
N ALA A 75 15.57 0.02 -4.89
CA ALA A 75 16.32 -1.18 -4.54
C ALA A 75 17.69 -1.30 -5.23
#